data_AF-A0AAV0KGR9-F1
#
_entry.id   AF-A0AAV0KGR9-F1
#
_cell.length_a   1.000
_cell.length_b   1.000
_cell.length_c   1.000
_cell.angle_alpha   90.00
_cell.angle_beta   90.00
_cell.angle_gamma   90.00
#
_symmetry.space_group_name_H-M   'P 1'
#
loop_
_entity.id
_entity.type
_entity.pdbx_description
1 polymer ?
#
loop_
_entity_poly.entity_id
_entity_poly.type
_entity_poly.pdbx_seq_one_letter_code
_entity_poly.pdbx_strand_id
1 'polypeptide(L)' 'MVIMMTVEGKVRTEPQFAKLFSEAGFASYTITPVCGLRVLIELYP' A
#
# COMPACT_ATOMS: atom_id res chain seq x y z
N MET A 1 -7.84 -2.49 16.09
CA MET A 1 -6.85 -3.58 16.16
C MET A 1 -7.58 -4.88 15.85
N VAL A 2 -7.67 -5.25 14.57
CA VAL A 2 -8.33 -6.52 14.16
C VAL A 2 -7.37 -7.31 13.28
N ILE A 3 -6.83 -6.63 12.26
CA ILE A 3 -5.75 -7.08 11.37
C ILE A 3 -4.60 -7.79 12.11
N MET A 4 -3.92 -7.13 13.06
CA MET A 4 -2.77 -7.75 13.76
C MET A 4 -3.13 -8.97 14.64
N MET A 5 -4.40 -9.11 15.05
CA MET A 5 -4.84 -10.23 15.90
C MET A 5 -5.34 -11.42 15.07
N THR A 6 -5.86 -11.16 13.86
CA THR A 6 -6.53 -12.19 13.04
C THR A 6 -5.68 -12.67 11.87
N VAL A 7 -4.75 -11.84 11.37
CA VAL A 7 -3.90 -12.17 10.23
C VAL A 7 -2.47 -11.71 10.48
N GLU A 8 -1.49 -12.35 9.85
CA GLU A 8 -0.08 -11.92 9.88
C GLU A 8 0.17 -10.61 9.10
N GLY A 9 -0.89 -10.01 8.55
CA GLY A 9 -0.85 -8.76 7.81
C GLY A 9 -0.79 -7.52 8.69
N LYS A 10 -0.10 -6.49 8.20
CA LYS A 10 -0.02 -5.16 8.82
C LYS A 10 -0.47 -4.08 7.85
N VAL A 11 -1.19 -3.08 8.35
CA VAL A 11 -1.46 -1.86 7.57
C VAL A 11 -0.15 -1.12 7.39
N ARG A 12 0.26 -0.96 6.14
CA ARG A 12 1.49 -0.28 5.76
C ARG A 12 1.24 1.21 5.57
N THR A 13 2.27 1.99 5.84
CA THR A 13 2.31 3.42 5.53
C THR A 13 2.84 3.64 4.12
N GLU A 14 2.60 4.83 3.57
CA GLU A 14 3.08 5.23 2.26
C GLU A 14 4.57 4.98 2.00
N PRO A 15 5.52 5.33 2.89
CA PRO A 15 6.95 5.08 2.64
C PRO A 15 7.31 3.59 2.58
N GLN A 16 6.57 2.71 3.27
CA GLN A 16 6.80 1.27 3.18
C GLN A 16 6.36 0.73 1.82
N PHE A 17 5.24 1.25 1.30
CA PHE A 17 4.77 0.94 -0.04
C PHE A 17 5.72 1.47 -1.12
N ALA A 18 6.19 2.71 -0.99
CA ALA A 18 7.16 3.29 -1.93
C ALA A 18 8.44 2.44 -2.05
N LYS A 19 8.97 1.96 -0.92
CA LYS A 19 10.13 1.05 -0.91
C LYS A 19 9.82 -0.27 -1.63
N LEU A 20 8.67 -0.89 -1.34
CA LEU A 20 8.23 -2.13 -1.99
C LEU A 20 8.06 -1.97 -3.49
N PHE A 21 7.47 -0.85 -3.94
CA PHE A 21 7.26 -0.59 -5.37
C PHE A 21 8.57 -0.34 -6.10
N SER A 22 9.49 0.40 -5.46
CA SER A 22 10.84 0.62 -5.99
C SER A 22 11.63 -0.68 -6.10
N GLU A 23 11.57 -1.55 -5.09
CA GLU A 23 12.22 -2.87 -5.11
C GLU A 23 11.60 -3.81 -6.16
N ALA A 24 10.30 -3.66 -6.43
CA ALA A 24 9.60 -4.41 -7.48
C ALA A 24 9.83 -3.86 -8.90
N GLY A 25 10.51 -2.71 -9.05
CA GLY A 25 10.87 -2.13 -10.34
C GLY A 25 9.79 -1.26 -10.99
N PHE A 26 8.81 -0.75 -10.24
CA PHE A 26 7.82 0.20 -10.75
C PHE A 26 8.38 1.64 -10.75
N ALA A 27 8.21 2.37 -11.85
CA ALA A 27 8.65 3.75 -11.97
C ALA A 27 7.81 4.74 -11.16
N SER A 28 6.50 4.52 -11.04
CA SER A 28 5.62 5.46 -10.35
C SER A 28 4.37 4.80 -9.76
N TYR A 29 3.79 5.46 -8.78
CA TYR A 29 2.53 5.03 -8.18
C TYR A 29 1.63 6.23 -7.89
N THR A 30 0.31 6.04 -7.98
CA THR A 30 -0.71 7.03 -7.60
C THR A 30 -1.62 6.44 -6.54
N ILE A 31 -1.95 7.22 -5.52
CA ILE A 31 -2.83 6.82 -4.43
C ILE A 31 -4.12 7.64 -4.51
N THR A 32 -5.22 6.96 -4.79
CA THR A 32 -6.56 7.57 -4.88
C THR A 32 -7.41 7.11 -3.70
N PRO A 33 -7.94 8.01 -2.85
CA PRO A 33 -8.82 7.62 -1.76
C PRO A 33 -10.17 7.19 -2.32
N VAL A 34 -10.62 5.97 -1.99
CA VAL A 34 -11.87 5.41 -2.56
C VAL A 34 -12.96 5.28 -1.51
N CYS A 35 -12.67 4.67 -0.35
CA CYS A 35 -13.73 4.48 0.65
C CYS A 35 -13.16 4.25 2.06
N GLY A 36 -13.44 5.21 2.95
CA GLY A 36 -13.10 5.15 4.37
C GLY A 36 -11.59 5.07 4.61
N LEU A 37 -11.14 3.93 5.16
CA LEU A 37 -9.74 3.66 5.50
C LEU A 37 -8.96 2.97 4.38
N ARG A 38 -9.56 2.79 3.20
CA ARG A 38 -8.97 2.09 2.04
C ARG A 38 -8.67 3.05 0.91
N VAL A 39 -7.56 2.78 0.24
CA VAL A 39 -7.07 3.54 -0.91
C VAL A 39 -6.89 2.60 -2.10
N LEU A 40 -7.08 3.14 -3.30
CA LEU A 40 -6.68 2.52 -4.55
C LEU A 40 -5.23 2.94 -4.83
N ILE A 41 -4.39 1.97 -5.17
CA ILE A 41 -3.00 2.20 -5.54
C ILE A 41 -2.83 1.74 -6.98
N GLU A 42 -2.52 2.67 -7.87
CA GLU A 42 -2.23 2.41 -9.27
C GLU A 42 -0.72 2.42 -9.47
N LEU A 43 -0.17 1.35 -10.04
CA LEU A 43 1.27 1.18 -10.29
C LEU A 43 1.56 1.29 -11.77
N TYR A 44 2.59 2.06 -12.10
CA TYR A 44 3.06 2.26 -13.46
C TYR A 44 4.46 1.65 -13.61
N PRO A 45 4.71 0.90 -14.69
CA PRO A 45 6.03 0.34 -14.97
C PRO A 45 7.09 1.43 -15.07
#